data_AF-A0A946EW40-F1
#
_entry.id   AF-A0A946EW40-F1
#
_cell.length_a   1.000
_cell.length_b   1.000
_cell.length_c   1.000
_cell.angle_alpha   90.00
_cell.angle_beta   90.00
_cell.angle_gamma   90.00
#
_symmetry.space_group_name_H-M   'P 1'
#
loop_
_entity.id
_entity.type
_entity.pdbx_description
1 polymer ?
#
loop_
_entity_poly.entity_id
_entity_poly.type
_entity_poly.pdbx_seq_one_letter_code
_entity_poly.pdbx_strand_id
1 'polypeptide(L)' 'MQTPRQIEKREYHKMYFITNAIENGWSVKKRNDSYIFTKKNENKKEVLKQEYLETFVNSNLHPFP' A
#
# COMPACT_ATOMS: atom_id res chain seq x y z
N MET A 1 -30.57 10.94 2.96
CA MET A 1 -29.95 9.61 2.83
C MET A 1 -28.56 9.82 2.28
N GLN A 2 -27.50 9.46 3.01
CA GLN A 2 -26.13 9.49 2.45
C GLN A 2 -25.96 8.25 1.57
N THR A 3 -25.60 8.45 0.31
CA THR A 3 -25.27 7.37 -0.62
C THR A 3 -24.00 6.67 -0.16
N PRO A 4 -23.93 5.32 -0.20
CA PRO A 4 -22.68 4.60 0.10
C PRO A 4 -21.58 5.06 -0.86
N ARG A 5 -20.45 5.49 -0.30
CA ARG A 5 -19.27 5.89 -1.09
C ARG A 5 -18.82 4.66 -1.88
N GLN A 6 -18.92 4.75 -3.21
CA GLN A 6 -18.33 3.76 -4.09
C GLN A 6 -16.81 3.89 -3.99
N ILE A 7 -16.14 2.82 -3.58
CA ILE A 7 -14.68 2.77 -3.52
C ILE A 7 -14.20 2.42 -4.91
N GLU A 8 -13.38 3.30 -5.50
CA GLU A 8 -12.77 2.99 -6.79
C GLU A 8 -11.83 1.78 -6.65
N LYS A 9 -11.78 0.94 -7.70
CA LYS A 9 -10.90 -0.25 -7.74
C LYS A 9 -9.46 0.05 -7.33
N ARG A 10 -8.94 1.22 -7.72
CA ARG A 10 -7.60 1.71 -7.35
C ARG A 10 -7.45 1.92 -5.85
N GLU A 11 -8.45 2.51 -5.20
CA GLU A 11 -8.44 2.76 -3.75
C GLU A 11 -8.54 1.43 -2.99
N TYR A 12 -9.37 0.49 -3.44
CA TYR A 12 -9.46 -0.86 -2.86
C TYR A 12 -8.13 -1.61 -2.93
N HIS A 13 -7.48 -1.64 -4.10
CA HIS A 13 -6.22 -2.35 -4.22
C HIS A 13 -5.09 -1.70 -3.40
N LYS A 14 -5.07 -0.36 -3.30
CA LYS A 14 -4.15 0.36 -2.41
C LYS A 14 -4.33 -0.08 -0.96
N MET A 15 -5.58 -0.20 -0.50
CA MET A 15 -5.90 -0.73 0.83
C MET A 15 -5.43 -2.18 0.97
N TYR A 16 -5.75 -3.05 0.02
CA TYR A 16 -5.34 -4.45 0.00
C TYR A 16 -3.82 -4.62 0.12
N PHE A 17 -3.04 -3.85 -0.65
CA PHE A 17 -1.59 -3.87 -0.60
C PHE A 17 -1.03 -3.47 0.78
N ILE A 18 -1.55 -2.38 1.34
CA ILE A 18 -1.13 -1.89 2.67
C ILE A 18 -1.48 -2.92 3.75
N THR A 19 -2.69 -3.48 3.70
CA THR A 19 -3.14 -4.51 4.64
C THR A 19 -2.25 -5.75 4.56
N ASN A 20 -1.96 -6.25 3.37
CA ASN A 20 -1.06 -7.38 3.18
C ASN A 20 0.34 -7.12 3.76
N ALA A 21 0.90 -5.93 3.57
CA ALA A 21 2.20 -5.60 4.14
C ALA A 21 2.17 -5.64 5.67
N ILE A 22 1.10 -5.12 6.29
CA ILE A 22 0.92 -5.14 7.75
C ILE A 22 0.82 -6.58 8.27
N GLU A 23 0.01 -7.43 7.63
CA GLU A 23 -0.11 -8.86 7.97
C GLU A 23 1.24 -9.61 7.85
N ASN A 24 2.09 -9.19 6.91
CA ASN A 24 3.45 -9.73 6.75
C ASN A 24 4.51 -9.10 7.68
N GLY A 25 4.09 -8.35 8.69
CA GLY A 25 4.95 -7.77 9.72
C GLY A 25 5.67 -6.48 9.31
N TRP A 26 5.23 -5.81 8.24
CA TRP A 26 5.72 -4.48 7.88
C TRP A 26 4.98 -3.39 8.67
N SER A 27 5.70 -2.35 9.04
CA SER A 27 5.14 -1.07 9.49
C SER A 27 5.00 -0.12 8.31
N VAL A 28 3.83 0.49 8.13
CA VAL A 28 3.56 1.43 7.03
C VAL A 28 3.32 2.83 7.59
N LYS A 29 4.04 3.84 7.09
CA LYS A 29 3.84 5.26 7.46
C LYS A 29 3.57 6.09 6.21
N LYS A 30 2.45 6.81 6.16
CA LYS A 30 2.19 7.80 5.11
C LYS A 30 2.94 9.10 5.42
N ARG A 31 3.63 9.65 4.41
CA ARG A 31 4.35 10.94 4.45
C ARG A 31 4.12 11.65 3.13
N ASN A 32 3.34 12.73 3.16
CA ASN A 32 2.95 13.50 1.96
C ASN A 32 2.41 12.53 0.89
N ASP A 33 3.04 12.53 -0.28
CA ASP A 33 2.69 11.70 -1.44
C ASP A 33 3.47 10.38 -1.48
N SER A 34 3.84 9.84 -0.31
CA SER A 34 4.60 8.59 -0.21
C SER A 34 4.17 7.74 0.97
N TYR A 35 4.46 6.45 0.87
CA TYR A 35 4.30 5.44 1.90
C TYR A 35 5.66 4.83 2.21
N ILE A 36 6.02 4.80 3.48
CA ILE A 36 7.28 4.23 3.98
C ILE A 36 6.94 2.91 4.65
N PHE A 37 7.44 1.82 4.07
CA PHE A 37 7.33 0.46 4.59
C PHE A 37 8.62 0.14 5.33
N THR A 38 8.54 -0.41 6.54
CA THR A 38 9.70 -0.79 7.35
C THR A 38 9.47 -2.14 8.02
N LYS A 39 10.42 -3.07 7.88
CA LYS A 39 10.39 -4.38 8.54
C LYS A 39 11.55 -4.47 9.52
N LYS A 40 11.26 -4.28 10.81
CA LYS A 40 12.28 -4.14 11.86
C LYS A 40 13.19 -5.37 11.97
N ASN A 41 12.63 -6.56 11.80
CA ASN A 41 13.37 -7.81 11.97
C ASN A 41 14.34 -8.09 10.80
N GLU A 42 14.16 -7.45 9.65
CA GLU A 42 15.00 -7.63 8.45
C GLU A 42 15.86 -6.39 8.14
N ASN A 43 15.78 -5.33 8.95
CA ASN A 43 16.35 -4.02 8.66
C ASN A 43 16.01 -3.48 7.25
N LYS A 44 14.86 -3.89 6.69
CA LYS A 44 14.39 -3.43 5.37
C LYS A 44 13.56 -2.18 5.50
N LYS A 45 13.77 -1.25 4.56
CA LYS A 45 12.99 -0.02 4.42
C LYS A 45 12.76 0.26 2.94
N GLU A 46 11.50 0.43 2.58
CA GLU A 46 11.08 0.77 1.21
C GLU A 46 10.24 2.04 1.24
N VAL A 47 10.47 2.93 0.27
CA VAL A 47 9.70 4.17 0.12
C VAL A 47 9.00 4.13 -1.22
N LEU A 48 7.68 4.01 -1.17
CA LEU A 48 6.82 3.94 -2.33
C LEU A 48 6.13 5.29 -2.52
N LYS A 49 6.41 5.98 -3.63
CA LYS A 49 5.62 7.14 -4.03
C LYS A 49 4.18 6.71 -4.32
N GLN A 50 3.23 7.56 -3.99
CA GLN A 50 1.82 7.27 -4.19
C GLN A 50 1.51 6.99 -5.67
N GLU A 51 2.11 7.73 -6.60
CA GLU A 51 2.00 7.52 -8.05
C GLU A 51 2.54 6.14 -8.48
N TYR A 52 3.63 5.70 -7.85
CA TYR A 52 4.23 4.41 -8.12
C TYR A 52 3.39 3.29 -7.55
N LEU A 53 2.83 3.45 -6.35
CA LEU A 53 1.87 2.52 -5.77
C LEU A 53 0.65 2.37 -6.69
N GLU A 54 0.15 3.46 -7.24
CA GLU A 54 -0.98 3.46 -8.17
C GLU A 54 -0.66 2.78 -9.50
N THR A 55 0.58 2.86 -9.98
CA THR A 55 1.01 2.18 -11.21
C THR A 55 1.29 0.70 -10.94
N PHE A 56 2.03 0.38 -9.88
CA PHE A 56 2.43 -0.97 -9.50
C PHE A 56 1.23 -1.87 -9.20
N VAL A 57 0.26 -1.35 -8.45
CA VAL A 57 -0.99 -2.04 -8.14
C VAL A 57 -1.82 -2.35 -9.40
N ASN A 58 -1.71 -1.54 -10.46
CA ASN A 58 -2.38 -1.82 -11.72
C ASN A 58 -1.63 -2.86 -12.56
N SER A 59 -0.34 -3.09 -12.29
CA SER A 59 0.53 -3.91 -13.13
C SER A 59 0.97 -5.24 -12.51
N ASN A 60 0.94 -5.40 -11.17
CA ASN A 60 1.32 -6.63 -10.48
C ASN A 60 0.56 -6.80 -9.15
N LEU A 61 -0.13 -7.93 -8.98
CA LEU A 61 -0.88 -8.30 -7.77
C LEU A 61 -0.05 -9.06 -6.73
N HIS A 62 1.23 -9.37 -7.02
CA HIS A 62 2.11 -10.04 -6.06
C HIS A 62 2.90 -9.00 -5.27
N PRO A 63 2.65 -8.86 -3.95
CA PRO A 63 3.18 -7.73 -3.19
C PRO A 63 4.66 -7.87 -2.83
N PHE A 64 5.24 -9.08 -2.80
CA PHE A 64 6.66 -9.32 -2.51
C PHE A 64 7.11 -10.67 -3.13
N PRO A 65 8.39 -10.82 -3.55
CA PRO A 65 9.02 -12.14 -3.73
C PRO A 65 9.29 -12.84 -2.39
#